data_AF-A0A7R7XSF1-F1
#
_entry.id   AF-A0A7R7XSF1-F1
#
_cell.length_a   1.000
_cell.length_b   1.000
_cell.length_c   1.000
_cell.angle_alpha   90.00
_cell.angle_beta   90.00
_cell.angle_gamma   90.00
#
_symmetry.space_group_name_H-M   'P 1'
#
loop_
_entity.id
_entity.type
_entity.pdbx_description
1 polymer ?
#
loop_
_entity_poly.entity_id
_entity_poly.type
_entity_poly.pdbx_seq_one_letter_code
_entity_poly.pdbx_strand_id
1 'polypeptide(L)'
;MAAIGLPTPSHIHRGGRVLRKALETNWGQGELTNLDGYVPAATIWIRECGSRMYQERGELEKVPGSKWKGPGMWSRERWGYWKTRLEWVTSVKILKQSTRGGAREAVERMSDIEERFA
;
A
#
# COMPACT_ATOMS: atom_id res chain seq x y z
N MET A 1 -8.38 -6.34 -30.81
CA MET A 1 -8.63 -7.09 -29.56
C MET A 1 -7.93 -6.36 -28.41
N ALA A 2 -8.68 -5.77 -27.48
CA ALA A 2 -8.09 -5.13 -26.30
C ALA A 2 -7.87 -6.21 -25.22
N ALA A 3 -6.68 -6.23 -24.60
CA ALA A 3 -6.36 -7.14 -23.51
C ALA A 3 -7.24 -6.86 -22.29
N ILE A 4 -8.36 -7.58 -22.18
CA ILE A 4 -9.19 -7.64 -20.97
C ILE A 4 -8.34 -8.35 -19.91
N GLY A 5 -7.85 -7.62 -18.89
CA GLY A 5 -7.29 -8.26 -17.69
C GLY A 5 -6.05 -7.62 -17.07
N LEU A 6 -5.43 -6.62 -17.69
CA LEU A 6 -4.26 -5.95 -17.10
C LEU A 6 -4.64 -4.60 -16.46
N PRO A 7 -4.17 -4.28 -15.24
CA PRO A 7 -4.48 -3.02 -14.58
C PRO A 7 -4.03 -1.82 -15.43
N THR A 8 -4.97 -0.97 -15.82
CA THR A 8 -4.68 0.28 -16.55
C THR A 8 -3.94 1.29 -15.65
N PRO A 9 -3.29 2.32 -16.22
CA PRO A 9 -2.66 3.38 -15.41
C PRO A 9 -3.60 4.02 -14.39
N SER A 10 -4.88 4.22 -14.76
CA SER A 10 -5.88 4.76 -13.84
C SER A 10 -6.12 3.87 -12.60
N HIS A 11 -6.05 2.54 -12.75
CA HIS A 11 -6.13 1.60 -11.63
C HIS A 11 -4.89 1.69 -10.74
N ILE A 12 -3.69 1.80 -11.33
CA ILE A 12 -2.42 1.95 -10.61
C ILE A 12 -2.45 3.22 -9.75
N HIS A 13 -2.83 4.37 -10.34
CA HIS A 13 -2.95 5.63 -9.60
C HIS A 13 -4.03 5.58 -8.52
N ARG A 14 -5.16 4.89 -8.76
CA ARG A 14 -6.19 4.67 -7.73
C ARG A 14 -5.65 3.85 -6.57
N GLY A 15 -4.91 2.77 -6.84
CA GLY A 15 -4.23 1.97 -5.83
C GLY A 15 -3.23 2.80 -5.03
N GLY A 16 -2.41 3.60 -5.70
CA GLY A 16 -1.49 4.54 -5.06
C GLY A 16 -2.20 5.46 -4.06
N ARG A 17 -3.33 6.07 -4.44
CA ARG A 17 -4.12 6.92 -3.52
C ARG A 17 -4.60 6.17 -2.29
N VAL A 18 -5.04 4.92 -2.44
CA VAL A 18 -5.49 4.09 -1.32
C VAL A 18 -4.33 3.75 -0.39
N LEU A 19 -3.18 3.34 -0.92
CA LEU A 19 -1.99 3.04 -0.12
C LEU A 19 -1.49 4.28 0.63
N ARG A 20 -1.44 5.45 -0.02
CA ARG A 20 -1.11 6.71 0.66
C ARG A 20 -2.04 6.98 1.83
N LYS A 21 -3.36 6.89 1.61
CA LYS A 21 -4.33 7.15 2.67
C LYS A 21 -4.18 6.15 3.82
N ALA A 22 -4.00 4.87 3.53
CA ALA A 22 -3.87 3.84 4.55
C ALA A 22 -2.54 3.93 5.32
N LEU A 23 -1.41 4.07 4.62
CA LEU A 23 -0.07 3.77 5.14
C LEU A 23 0.77 5.02 5.40
N GLU A 24 0.47 6.14 4.76
CA GLU A 24 1.20 7.39 4.97
C GLU A 24 0.51 8.34 5.95
N THR A 25 -0.76 8.11 6.25
CA THR A 25 -1.51 8.93 7.20
C THR A 25 -0.92 8.80 8.61
N ASN A 26 -0.86 9.92 9.32
CA ASN A 26 -0.51 9.95 10.74
C ASN A 26 -1.75 9.63 11.58
N TRP A 27 -2.05 8.34 11.75
CA TRP A 27 -3.17 7.88 12.57
C TRP A 27 -2.93 8.21 14.05
N GLY A 28 -3.81 8.99 14.65
CA GLY A 28 -3.84 9.15 16.11
C GLY A 28 -4.30 7.87 16.80
N GLN A 29 -4.02 7.74 18.11
CA GLN A 29 -4.42 6.55 18.89
C GLN A 29 -5.94 6.29 18.80
N GLY A 30 -6.76 7.34 18.87
CA GLY A 30 -8.22 7.24 18.75
C GLY A 30 -8.75 6.93 17.36
N GLU A 31 -7.89 6.94 16.33
CA GLU A 31 -8.28 6.70 14.94
C GLU A 31 -7.76 5.37 14.40
N LEU A 32 -7.00 4.61 15.20
CA LEU A 32 -6.36 3.37 14.75
C LEU A 32 -7.37 2.37 14.18
N THR A 33 -8.57 2.29 14.74
CA THR A 33 -9.65 1.41 14.26
C THR A 33 -10.08 1.70 12.82
N ASN A 34 -9.83 2.90 12.28
CA ASN A 34 -10.09 3.22 10.87
C ASN A 34 -9.24 2.36 9.92
N LEU A 35 -8.08 1.85 10.39
CA LEU A 35 -7.25 0.93 9.62
C LEU A 35 -7.98 -0.37 9.28
N ASP A 36 -8.98 -0.78 10.06
CA ASP A 36 -9.80 -1.96 9.72
C ASP A 36 -10.60 -1.79 8.42
N GLY A 37 -10.82 -0.55 7.96
CA GLY A 37 -11.40 -0.27 6.64
C GLY A 37 -10.33 -0.02 5.57
N TYR A 38 -9.29 0.74 5.89
CA TYR A 38 -8.29 1.17 4.91
C TYR A 38 -7.28 0.09 4.54
N VAL A 39 -6.85 -0.74 5.49
CA VAL A 39 -5.85 -1.78 5.23
C VAL A 39 -6.38 -2.84 4.28
N PRO A 40 -7.59 -3.44 4.46
CA PRO A 40 -8.11 -4.40 3.50
C PRO A 40 -8.24 -3.84 2.07
N ALA A 41 -8.58 -2.55 1.94
CA ALA A 41 -8.59 -1.91 0.62
C ALA A 41 -7.18 -1.82 0.02
N ALA A 42 -6.17 -1.44 0.81
CA ALA A 42 -4.78 -1.37 0.36
C ALA A 42 -4.22 -2.76 -0.02
N THR A 43 -4.55 -3.80 0.74
CA THR A 43 -4.06 -5.17 0.49
C THR A 43 -4.59 -5.71 -0.85
N ILE A 44 -5.86 -5.41 -1.20
CA ILE A 44 -6.42 -5.75 -2.51
C ILE A 44 -5.61 -5.11 -3.65
N TRP A 45 -5.26 -3.82 -3.53
CA TRP A 45 -4.46 -3.16 -4.56
C TRP A 45 -3.05 -3.76 -4.69
N ILE A 46 -2.42 -4.12 -3.58
CA ILE A 46 -1.12 -4.83 -3.61
C ILE A 46 -1.25 -6.19 -4.30
N ARG A 47 -2.31 -6.94 -4.00
CA ARG A 47 -2.54 -8.26 -4.59
C ARG A 47 -2.77 -8.18 -6.10
N GLU A 48 -3.69 -7.33 -6.54
CA GLU A 48 -4.13 -7.26 -7.94
C GLU A 48 -3.19 -6.42 -8.82
N CYS A 49 -2.60 -5.35 -8.27
CA CYS A 49 -1.85 -4.36 -9.03
C CYS A 49 -0.40 -4.15 -8.56
N GLY A 50 0.02 -4.80 -7.47
CA GLY A 50 1.30 -4.52 -6.81
C GLY A 50 2.51 -4.62 -7.74
N SER A 51 2.57 -5.65 -8.60
CA SER A 51 3.68 -5.81 -9.54
C SER A 51 3.82 -4.65 -10.52
N ARG A 52 2.71 -4.03 -10.95
CA ARG A 52 2.74 -2.84 -11.80
C ARG A 52 3.07 -1.59 -11.00
N MET A 53 2.48 -1.45 -9.81
CA MET A 53 2.78 -0.33 -8.90
C MET A 53 4.26 -0.26 -8.51
N TYR A 54 4.91 -1.41 -8.29
CA TYR A 54 6.34 -1.48 -7.96
C TYR A 54 7.24 -1.01 -9.12
N GLN A 55 6.84 -1.29 -10.35
CA GLN A 55 7.55 -0.89 -11.56
C GLN A 55 7.19 0.53 -12.03
N GLU A 56 6.11 1.10 -11.49
CA GLU A 56 5.63 2.42 -11.90
C GLU A 56 6.65 3.51 -11.60
N ARG A 57 6.65 4.54 -12.44
CA ARG A 57 7.51 5.72 -12.31
C ARG A 57 6.68 6.98 -12.47
N GLY A 58 7.26 8.12 -12.08
CA GLY A 58 6.61 9.41 -12.21
C GLY A 58 5.75 9.77 -11.00
N GLU A 59 4.87 10.75 -11.18
CA GLU A 59 4.27 11.47 -10.08
C GLU A 59 3.27 10.64 -9.28
N LEU A 60 3.39 10.78 -7.96
CA LEU A 60 2.44 10.30 -7.00
C LEU A 60 2.43 11.32 -5.88
N GLU A 61 1.47 12.22 -5.94
CA GLU A 61 1.28 13.32 -4.98
C GLU A 61 1.44 12.87 -3.50
N LYS A 62 1.85 13.80 -2.65
CA LYS A 62 1.92 13.56 -1.20
C LYS A 62 0.59 13.96 -0.56
N VAL A 63 0.14 13.18 0.42
CA VAL A 63 -0.98 13.61 1.27
C VAL A 63 -0.46 14.72 2.21
N PRO A 64 -1.19 15.84 2.39
CA PRO A 64 -0.84 16.84 3.40
C PRO A 64 -0.70 16.20 4.79
N GLY A 65 0.37 16.52 5.52
CA GLY A 65 0.65 15.91 6.82
C GLY A 65 1.12 14.44 6.77
N SER A 66 1.44 13.92 5.57
CA SER A 66 1.97 12.57 5.40
C SER A 66 3.23 12.30 6.23
N LYS A 67 3.31 11.07 6.75
CA LYS A 67 4.51 10.52 7.41
C LYS A 67 5.59 10.13 6.40
N TRP A 68 5.25 9.95 5.12
CA TRP A 68 6.24 9.74 4.06
C TRP A 68 7.05 11.02 3.81
N LYS A 69 8.39 10.91 3.90
CA LYS A 69 9.31 12.05 3.79
C LYS A 69 10.06 12.12 2.46
N GLY A 70 10.23 11.00 1.76
CA GLY A 70 10.84 10.96 0.42
C GLY A 70 9.99 11.65 -0.65
N PRO A 71 10.36 11.62 -1.93
CA PRO A 71 9.76 12.47 -2.97
C PRO A 71 8.29 12.12 -3.29
N GLY A 72 7.60 13.07 -3.94
CA GLY A 72 6.19 12.95 -4.37
C GLY A 72 6.00 12.13 -5.65
N MET A 73 6.61 10.95 -5.68
CA MET A 73 6.63 10.07 -6.85
C MET A 73 6.50 8.61 -6.43
N TRP A 74 6.26 7.76 -7.42
CA TRP A 74 6.45 6.32 -7.30
C TRP A 74 7.95 6.02 -7.13
N SER A 75 8.31 5.23 -6.13
CA SER A 75 9.69 4.80 -5.92
C SER A 75 9.76 3.48 -5.14
N ARG A 76 10.85 2.74 -5.33
CA ARG A 76 11.14 1.52 -4.54
C ARG A 76 11.26 1.84 -3.05
N GLU A 77 11.80 3.01 -2.70
CA GLU A 77 11.89 3.49 -1.32
C GLU A 77 10.50 3.70 -0.70
N ARG A 78 9.57 4.32 -1.44
CA ARG A 78 8.19 4.53 -0.97
C ARG A 78 7.42 3.23 -0.83
N TRP A 79 7.65 2.29 -1.75
CA TRP A 79 7.13 0.93 -1.66
C TRP A 79 7.64 0.22 -0.39
N GLY A 80 8.95 0.28 -0.12
CA GLY A 80 9.52 -0.27 1.11
C GLY A 80 8.94 0.37 2.37
N TYR A 81 8.74 1.69 2.37
CA TYR A 81 8.05 2.37 3.47
C TYR A 81 6.62 1.85 3.68
N TRP A 82 5.84 1.64 2.61
CA TRP A 82 4.51 1.04 2.72
C TRP A 82 4.55 -0.38 3.32
N LYS A 83 5.52 -1.19 2.93
CA LYS A 83 5.74 -2.53 3.49
C LYS A 83 5.99 -2.47 5.00
N THR A 84 6.91 -1.62 5.45
CA THR A 84 7.19 -1.41 6.88
C THR A 84 5.94 -0.95 7.65
N ARG A 85 5.07 -0.13 7.03
CA ARG A 85 3.82 0.28 7.65
C ARG A 85 2.81 -0.86 7.77
N LEU A 86 2.74 -1.76 6.80
CA LEU A 86 1.92 -2.97 6.90
C LEU A 86 2.48 -3.95 7.95
N GLU A 87 3.80 -4.10 8.06
CA GLU A 87 4.44 -4.87 9.12
C GLU A 87 4.04 -4.35 10.51
N TRP A 88 4.10 -3.02 10.70
CA TRP A 88 3.61 -2.38 11.92
C TRP A 88 2.14 -2.72 12.19
N VAL A 89 1.25 -2.64 11.18
CA VAL A 89 -0.17 -3.00 11.31
C VAL A 89 -0.35 -4.42 11.87
N THR A 90 0.47 -5.39 11.48
CA THR A 90 0.37 -6.78 11.98
C THR A 90 0.54 -6.89 13.51
N SER A 91 1.22 -5.92 14.12
CA SER A 91 1.49 -5.88 15.56
C SER A 91 0.44 -5.10 16.38
N VAL A 92 -0.43 -4.31 15.74
CA VAL A 92 -1.37 -3.43 16.44
C VAL A 92 -2.57 -4.21 16.98
N LYS A 93 -2.55 -4.53 18.28
CA LYS A 93 -3.54 -5.41 18.93
C LYS A 93 -4.99 -4.91 18.89
N ILE A 94 -5.23 -3.60 18.79
CA ILE A 94 -6.59 -3.04 18.73
C ILE A 94 -7.30 -3.37 17.41
N LEU A 95 -6.56 -3.72 16.36
CA LEU A 95 -7.09 -4.03 15.05
C LEU A 95 -7.64 -5.46 14.99
N LYS A 96 -8.67 -5.65 14.16
CA LYS A 96 -9.26 -6.97 13.91
C LYS A 96 -8.20 -7.96 13.44
N GLN A 97 -8.37 -9.22 13.83
CA GLN A 97 -7.47 -10.29 13.40
C GLN A 97 -7.43 -10.42 11.87
N SER A 98 -8.55 -10.23 11.18
CA SER A 98 -8.62 -10.23 9.71
C SER A 98 -7.79 -9.11 9.09
N THR A 99 -7.81 -7.90 9.66
CA THR A 99 -6.99 -6.76 9.23
C THR A 99 -5.51 -7.08 9.36
N ARG A 100 -5.09 -7.64 10.51
CA ARG A 100 -3.70 -8.04 10.75
C ARG A 100 -3.27 -9.20 9.84
N GLY A 101 -4.17 -10.14 9.56
CA GLY A 101 -3.95 -11.24 8.62
C GLY A 101 -3.72 -10.73 7.20
N GLY A 102 -4.63 -9.91 6.68
CA GLY A 102 -4.50 -9.33 5.34
C GLY A 102 -3.26 -8.44 5.20
N ALA A 103 -2.85 -7.73 6.25
CA ALA A 103 -1.59 -6.98 6.24
C ALA A 103 -0.37 -7.90 6.10
N ARG A 104 -0.37 -9.06 6.79
CA ARG A 104 0.71 -10.05 6.68
C ARG A 104 0.79 -10.63 5.25
N GLU A 105 -0.35 -11.04 4.70
CA GLU A 105 -0.42 -11.54 3.31
C GLU A 105 0.07 -10.50 2.31
N ALA A 106 -0.24 -9.22 2.53
CA ALA A 106 0.27 -8.15 1.67
C ALA A 106 1.78 -7.97 1.81
N VAL A 107 2.35 -8.05 3.01
CA VAL A 107 3.82 -7.99 3.22
C VAL A 107 4.52 -9.12 2.48
N GLU A 108 4.01 -10.35 2.61
CA GLU A 108 4.52 -11.53 1.88
C GLU A 108 4.45 -11.29 0.36
N ARG A 109 3.29 -10.85 -0.13
CA ARG A 109 3.11 -10.53 -1.55
C ARG A 109 4.06 -9.44 -2.03
N MET A 110 4.34 -8.43 -1.21
CA MET A 110 5.30 -7.37 -1.54
C MET A 110 6.71 -7.92 -1.64
N SER A 111 7.13 -8.83 -0.74
CA SER A 111 8.41 -9.53 -0.83
C SER A 111 8.53 -10.32 -2.14
N ASP A 112 7.51 -11.10 -2.51
CA ASP A 112 7.52 -11.87 -3.76
C ASP A 112 7.69 -10.97 -5.00
N ILE A 113 7.08 -9.78 -4.97
CA ILE A 113 7.20 -8.79 -6.04
C ILE A 113 8.63 -8.23 -6.06
N GLU A 114 9.16 -7.86 -4.91
CA GLU A 114 10.52 -7.35 -4.77
C GLU A 114 11.54 -8.37 -5.30
N GLU A 115 11.43 -9.64 -4.92
CA GLU A 115 12.31 -10.72 -5.40
C GLU A 115 12.20 -10.93 -6.91
N ARG A 116 10.99 -10.87 -7.46
CA ARG A 116 10.75 -11.06 -8.90
C ARG A 116 11.32 -9.94 -9.77
N PHE A 117 11.41 -8.71 -9.23
CA PHE A 117 11.79 -7.51 -9.98
C PHE A 117 13.00 -6.78 -9.36
N ALA A 118 13.80 -7.49 -8.55
CA ALA A 118 14.98 -6.98 -7.87
C ALA A 118 15.97 -6.34 -8.86
#